data_AF-A0A6G0VMX8-F1
#
_entry.id   AF-A0A6G0VMX8-F1
#
_cell.length_a   1.000
_cell.length_b   1.000
_cell.length_c   1.000
_cell.angle_alpha   90.00
_cell.angle_beta   90.00
_cell.angle_gamma   90.00
#
_symmetry.space_group_name_H-M   'P 1'
#
loop_
_entity.id
_entity.type
_entity.pdbx_description
1 polymer ?
#
loop_
_entity_poly.entity_id
_entity_poly.type
_entity_poly.pdbx_seq_one_letter_code
_entity_poly.pdbx_strand_id
1 'polypeptide(L)'
;MDRFITSTSNKKIRLDLEPVEAQNVDDSTTLISTQVSYKYLFDKFYKLQNVENLKVTAVCQNCFKVVSGSTKSSGNFLSHIK
;
A
#
# COMPACT_ATOMS: atom_id res chain seq x y z
N MET A 1 3.61 39.53 -40.81
CA MET A 1 3.45 39.23 -39.37
C MET A 1 2.89 37.83 -39.25
N ASP A 2 3.74 36.91 -38.82
CA ASP A 2 3.56 35.47 -38.90
C ASP A 2 2.62 34.89 -37.82
N ARG A 3 1.98 33.78 -38.20
CA ARG A 3 0.86 33.10 -37.54
C ARG A 3 1.30 32.39 -36.26
N PHE A 4 0.54 32.54 -35.17
CA PHE A 4 0.65 31.66 -34.00
C PHE A 4 -0.38 30.52 -34.12
N ILE A 5 0.12 29.29 -34.25
CA ILE A 5 -0.67 28.06 -34.26
C ILE A 5 -0.94 27.63 -32.82
N THR A 6 -2.21 27.44 -32.46
CA THR A 6 -2.67 26.72 -31.27
C THR A 6 -2.19 25.27 -31.29
N SER A 7 -1.53 24.82 -30.22
CA SER A 7 -1.20 23.40 -30.02
C SER A 7 -1.34 23.03 -28.55
N THR A 8 -2.50 22.45 -28.22
CA THR A 8 -2.68 21.55 -27.07
C THR A 8 -1.69 20.40 -27.18
N SER A 9 -0.80 20.25 -26.20
CA SER A 9 0.02 19.04 -26.06
C SER A 9 0.09 18.63 -24.60
N ASN A 10 -0.81 17.71 -24.23
CA ASN A 10 -0.66 16.86 -23.06
C ASN A 10 0.61 16.01 -23.25
N LYS A 11 1.63 16.28 -22.45
CA LYS A 11 2.87 15.52 -22.36
C LYS A 11 3.19 15.45 -20.88
N LYS A 12 2.96 14.32 -20.20
CA LYS A 12 3.98 13.28 -19.91
C LYS A 12 3.39 12.43 -18.77
N ILE A 13 3.52 11.11 -18.62
CA ILE A 13 4.32 10.05 -19.22
C ILE A 13 3.56 8.75 -18.91
N ARG A 14 3.36 7.91 -19.91
CA ARG A 14 2.94 6.52 -19.74
C ARG A 14 4.25 5.75 -19.58
N LEU A 15 4.56 5.32 -18.36
CA LEU A 15 5.69 4.41 -18.10
C LEU A 15 5.11 3.01 -18.05
N ASP A 16 5.09 2.37 -19.21
CA ASP A 16 5.05 0.92 -19.32
C ASP A 16 6.51 0.46 -19.23
N LEU A 17 6.88 -0.32 -18.23
CA LEU A 17 7.98 -1.28 -18.30
C LEU A 17 8.00 -2.17 -17.03
N GLU A 18 7.66 -3.43 -17.28
CA GLU A 18 8.14 -4.67 -16.65
C GLU A 18 7.47 -5.14 -15.34
N PRO A 19 7.00 -6.41 -15.31
CA PRO A 19 6.49 -7.05 -14.10
C PRO A 19 7.67 -7.39 -13.21
N VAL A 20 7.91 -6.58 -12.18
CA VAL A 20 8.92 -6.93 -11.18
C VAL A 20 8.44 -8.17 -10.44
N GLU A 21 9.21 -9.21 -10.69
CA GLU A 21 9.17 -10.53 -10.12
C GLU A 21 8.83 -10.52 -8.63
N ALA A 22 7.92 -11.41 -8.30
CA ALA A 22 7.55 -11.78 -6.95
C ALA A 22 8.76 -12.39 -6.22
N GLN A 23 9.54 -11.59 -5.49
CA GLN A 23 10.46 -12.11 -4.45
C GLN A 23 10.66 -11.09 -3.32
N ASN A 24 9.76 -11.09 -2.33
CA ASN A 24 10.13 -10.85 -0.93
C ASN A 24 9.02 -11.33 0.02
N VAL A 25 8.76 -12.63 -0.03
CA VAL A 25 8.34 -13.40 1.16
C VAL A 25 9.68 -13.79 1.77
N ASP A 26 10.21 -13.06 2.75
CA ASP A 26 10.16 -13.55 4.14
C ASP A 26 10.66 -12.52 5.18
N ASP A 27 11.09 -11.31 4.80
CA ASP A 27 11.79 -10.44 5.78
C ASP A 27 10.85 -9.46 6.52
N SER A 28 9.81 -8.95 5.82
CA SER A 28 8.85 -8.03 6.44
C SER A 28 8.06 -8.69 7.59
N THR A 29 7.70 -9.98 7.45
CA THR A 29 6.93 -10.75 8.45
C THR A 29 7.63 -10.78 9.83
N THR A 30 8.96 -10.79 9.80
CA THR A 30 9.82 -10.85 11.00
C THR A 30 9.92 -9.48 11.66
N LEU A 31 10.09 -8.39 10.88
CA LEU A 31 10.12 -7.02 11.40
C LEU A 31 8.79 -6.57 12.01
N ILE A 32 7.66 -7.02 11.46
CA ILE A 32 6.32 -6.70 11.98
C ILE A 32 6.10 -7.35 13.35
N SER A 33 6.71 -8.52 13.61
CA SER A 33 6.58 -9.22 14.89
C SER A 33 7.01 -8.40 16.07
N THR A 34 7.98 -7.51 15.85
CA THR A 34 8.59 -6.72 16.90
C THR A 34 7.95 -5.35 17.04
N GLN A 35 7.23 -4.86 16.01
CA GLN A 35 6.77 -3.47 15.95
C GLN A 35 5.25 -3.27 16.08
N VAL A 36 4.43 -4.30 15.87
CA VAL A 36 2.97 -4.14 15.81
C VAL A 36 2.25 -5.04 16.81
N SER A 37 1.58 -4.43 17.79
CA SER A 37 0.91 -5.14 18.90
C SER A 37 -0.35 -5.92 18.51
N TYR A 38 -0.86 -5.73 17.29
CA TYR A 38 -2.12 -6.30 16.82
C TYR A 38 -1.93 -7.26 15.64
N LYS A 39 -0.88 -8.09 15.71
CA LYS A 39 -0.51 -9.08 14.67
C LYS A 39 -1.68 -9.97 14.21
N TYR A 40 -2.56 -10.35 15.13
CA TYR A 40 -3.74 -11.20 14.87
C TYR A 40 -4.65 -10.68 13.74
N LEU A 41 -4.65 -9.37 13.46
CA LEU A 41 -5.42 -8.80 12.34
C LEU A 41 -4.82 -9.15 10.97
N PHE A 42 -3.49 -9.25 10.90
CA PHE A 42 -2.76 -9.57 9.67
C PHE A 42 -2.63 -11.07 9.41
N ASP A 43 -2.95 -11.91 10.39
CA ASP A 43 -3.01 -13.36 10.18
C ASP A 43 -4.31 -13.80 9.52
N LYS A 44 -5.42 -13.07 9.76
CA LYS A 44 -6.77 -13.50 9.36
C LYS A 44 -7.52 -12.56 8.40
N PHE A 45 -7.38 -11.25 8.58
CA PHE A 45 -8.25 -10.27 7.90
C PHE A 45 -7.52 -9.43 6.87
N TYR A 46 -6.23 -9.21 7.05
CA TYR A 46 -5.41 -8.34 6.23
C TYR A 46 -4.17 -9.05 5.72
N LYS A 47 -3.71 -8.71 4.53
CA LYS A 47 -2.38 -9.06 4.03
C LYS A 47 -1.51 -7.83 4.12
N LEU A 48 -0.45 -7.88 4.93
CA LEU A 48 0.42 -6.73 5.10
C LEU A 48 1.18 -6.42 3.81
N GLN A 49 1.27 -5.14 3.46
CA GLN A 49 1.91 -4.68 2.23
C GLN A 49 3.17 -3.85 2.51
N ASN A 50 3.10 -2.93 3.45
CA ASN A 50 4.24 -2.08 3.81
C ASN A 50 4.15 -1.61 5.27
N VAL A 51 5.29 -1.48 5.95
CA VAL A 51 5.42 -0.81 7.25
C VAL A 51 6.52 0.23 7.14
N GLU A 52 6.15 1.48 7.34
CA GLU A 52 7.06 2.62 7.27
C GLU A 52 6.97 3.41 8.57
N ASN A 53 7.99 3.25 9.41
CA ASN A 53 8.11 3.86 10.73
C ASN A 53 6.89 3.60 11.65
N LEU A 54 5.90 4.50 11.60
CA LEU A 54 4.69 4.45 12.41
C LEU A 54 3.43 4.14 11.60
N LYS A 55 3.56 3.96 10.29
CA LYS A 55 2.46 3.73 9.36
C LYS A 55 2.50 2.29 8.87
N VAL A 56 1.36 1.62 8.95
CA VAL A 56 1.16 0.28 8.41
C VAL A 56 0.16 0.36 7.28
N THR A 57 0.47 -0.28 6.17
CA THR A 57 -0.41 -0.41 5.02
C THR A 57 -0.65 -1.89 4.76
N ALA A 58 -1.91 -2.28 4.67
CA ALA A 58 -2.30 -3.66 4.45
C ALA A 58 -3.56 -3.75 3.59
N VAL A 59 -3.73 -4.87 2.91
CA VAL A 59 -4.86 -5.13 2.01
C VAL A 59 -5.87 -6.00 2.75
N CYS A 60 -7.13 -5.58 2.81
CA CYS A 60 -8.21 -6.39 3.36
C CYS A 60 -8.42 -7.63 2.48
N GLN A 61 -8.44 -8.82 3.07
CA GLN A 61 -8.66 -10.06 2.32
C GLN A 61 -10.13 -10.25 1.92
N ASN A 62 -11.07 -9.58 2.61
CA ASN A 62 -12.51 -9.68 2.32
C ASN A 62 -12.94 -8.78 1.14
N CYS A 63 -12.45 -7.55 1.09
CA CYS A 63 -12.87 -6.57 0.08
C CYS A 63 -11.75 -6.08 -0.85
N PHE A 64 -10.53 -6.62 -0.69
CA PHE A 64 -9.33 -6.27 -1.47
C PHE A 64 -8.96 -4.78 -1.46
N LYS A 65 -9.51 -3.99 -0.52
CA LYS A 65 -9.16 -2.58 -0.35
C LYS A 65 -7.87 -2.44 0.45
N VAL A 66 -7.07 -1.46 0.07
CA VAL A 66 -5.89 -1.04 0.82
C VAL A 66 -6.34 -0.19 2.01
N VAL A 67 -5.94 -0.59 3.21
CA VAL A 67 -6.20 0.09 4.47
C VAL A 67 -4.87 0.50 5.09
N SER A 68 -4.77 1.77 5.48
CA SER A 68 -3.62 2.28 6.20
C SER A 68 -3.99 2.65 7.64
N GLY A 69 -3.09 2.35 8.57
CA GLY A 69 -3.23 2.63 9.99
C GLY A 69 -1.87 2.88 10.64
N SER A 70 -1.84 2.94 11.96
CA SER A 70 -0.60 3.18 12.71
C SER A 70 -0.12 1.93 13.42
N THR A 71 1.19 1.68 13.46
CA THR A 71 1.80 0.57 14.23
C THR A 71 1.40 0.57 15.72
N LYS A 72 1.01 1.73 16.25
CA LYS A 72 0.59 1.91 17.65
C LYS A 72 -0.90 1.67 17.90
N SER A 73 -1.75 1.63 16.87
CA SER A 73 -3.20 1.52 17.03
C SER A 73 -3.87 0.74 15.88
N SER A 74 -4.74 -0.18 16.25
CA SER A 74 -5.52 -1.00 15.32
C SER A 74 -6.85 -0.37 14.90
N GLY A 75 -7.19 0.84 15.37
CA GLY A 75 -8.52 1.43 15.20
C GLY A 75 -9.00 1.48 13.74
N ASN A 76 -8.12 1.85 12.81
CA ASN A 76 -8.45 1.89 11.38
C ASN A 76 -8.80 0.50 10.82
N PHE A 77 -8.02 -0.51 11.21
CA PHE A 77 -8.22 -1.89 10.75
C PHE A 77 -9.49 -2.50 11.36
N LEU A 78 -9.78 -2.22 12.63
CA LEU A 78 -10.99 -2.68 13.32
C LEU A 78 -12.25 -2.01 12.78
N SER A 79 -12.19 -0.71 12.47
CA SER A 79 -13.34 0.03 11.93
C SER A 79 -13.70 -0.42 10.52
N HIS A 80 -12.75 -0.99 9.78
CA HIS A 80 -12.97 -1.45 8.41
C HIS A 80 -13.52 -2.88 8.30
N ILE A 81 -13.26 -3.76 9.28
CA ILE A 81 -13.83 -5.12 9.32
C ILE A 81 -15.24 -5.19 9.93
N LYS A 82 -15.76 -4.03 10.35
CA LYS A 82 -17.08 -3.91 10.98
C LYS A 82 -18.17 -3.74 9.94
#